data_AF-A0A959L0T1-F1
#
_entry.id   AF-A0A959L0T1-F1
#
_cell.length_a   1.000
_cell.length_b   1.000
_cell.length_c   1.000
_cell.angle_alpha   90.00
_cell.angle_beta   90.00
_cell.angle_gamma   90.00
#
_symmetry.space_group_name_H-M   'P 1'
#
loop_
_entity.id
_entity.type
_entity.pdbx_description
1 polymer ?
#
loop_
_entity_poly.entity_id
_entity_poly.type
_entity_poly.pdbx_seq_one_letter_code
_entity_poly.pdbx_strand_id
1 'polypeptide(L)'
;LTMIFGEGKPESEKNRIKDYKHVTIFPVAIPSIASPGAIMAVVILTDNNLYSLEQQAITTVLVLLVVMLTMLLLLAANVVQRKVGEYGITVVSKIMGLILASYAVQSILVGFKNFFY
;
A
#
# COMPACT_ATOMS: atom_id res chain seq x y z
N LEU A 1 22.80 14.22 -18.37
CA LEU A 1 22.00 13.21 -17.64
C LEU A 1 20.87 13.84 -16.79
N THR A 2 20.98 15.12 -16.41
CA THR A 2 19.95 15.92 -15.72
C THR A 2 18.74 16.32 -16.58
N MET A 3 18.74 15.99 -17.88
CA MET A 3 17.61 16.27 -18.79
C MET A 3 16.58 15.13 -18.84
N ILE A 4 16.92 13.92 -18.36
CA ILE A 4 15.97 12.79 -18.24
C ILE A 4 15.38 12.73 -16.82
N PHE A 5 16.18 13.08 -15.81
CA PHE A 5 15.73 13.31 -14.45
C PHE A 5 16.05 14.75 -14.09
N GLY A 6 15.08 15.64 -14.30
CA GLY A 6 15.19 17.03 -13.88
C GLY A 6 15.47 17.09 -12.38
N GLU A 7 16.25 18.09 -11.95
CA GLU A 7 16.39 18.40 -10.53
C GLU A 7 14.98 18.56 -9.95
N GLY A 8 14.70 17.86 -8.84
CA GLY A 8 13.40 17.95 -8.18
C GLY A 8 13.05 19.42 -7.97
N LYS A 9 11.85 19.81 -8.40
CA LYS A 9 11.43 21.22 -8.42
C LYS A 9 11.81 21.94 -7.12
N PRO A 10 12.40 23.15 -7.20
CA PRO A 10 12.84 23.89 -6.03
C PRO A 10 11.69 24.03 -5.03
N GLU A 11 12.02 24.07 -3.74
CA GLU A 11 11.05 24.06 -2.64
C GLU A 11 10.00 25.19 -2.77
N SER A 12 10.40 26.31 -3.38
CA SER A 12 9.54 27.43 -3.75
C SER A 12 8.46 27.09 -4.80
N GLU A 13 8.71 26.16 -5.73
CA GLU A 13 7.70 25.67 -6.69
C GLU A 13 6.77 24.62 -6.08
N LYS A 14 7.26 23.78 -5.17
CA LYS A 14 6.40 22.84 -4.43
C LYS A 14 5.31 23.62 -3.72
N ASN A 15 5.67 24.69 -3.00
CA ASN A 15 4.73 25.59 -2.32
C ASN A 15 3.70 26.29 -3.23
N ARG A 16 3.86 26.28 -4.56
CA ARG A 16 2.89 26.83 -5.53
C ARG A 16 1.86 25.81 -6.02
N ILE A 17 2.01 24.53 -5.66
CA ILE A 17 0.99 23.50 -5.93
C ILE A 17 -0.24 23.84 -5.09
N LYS A 18 -1.29 24.37 -5.70
CA LYS A 18 -2.54 24.70 -4.98
C LYS A 18 -3.45 23.48 -4.78
N ASP A 19 -3.24 22.43 -5.57
CA ASP A 19 -4.04 21.20 -5.54
C ASP A 19 -3.22 19.98 -5.11
N TYR A 20 -2.75 20.01 -3.87
CA TYR A 20 -2.07 18.85 -3.27
C TYR A 20 -3.00 17.65 -3.10
N LYS A 21 -4.32 17.87 -3.00
CA LYS A 21 -5.28 16.78 -2.83
C LYS A 21 -5.25 15.85 -4.03
N HIS A 22 -5.35 16.37 -5.25
CA HIS A 22 -5.39 15.53 -6.44
C HIS A 22 -4.08 14.77 -6.67
N VAL A 23 -2.93 15.41 -6.40
CA VAL A 23 -1.59 14.83 -6.59
C VAL A 23 -1.24 13.77 -5.54
N THR A 24 -1.82 13.87 -4.33
CA THR A 24 -1.56 12.89 -3.25
C THR A 24 -2.50 11.69 -3.32
N ILE A 25 -3.75 11.90 -3.78
CA ILE A 25 -4.77 10.83 -3.89
C ILE A 25 -4.38 9.83 -4.98
N PHE A 26 -3.96 10.33 -6.15
CA PHE A 26 -3.49 9.52 -7.27
C PHE A 26 -2.10 10.01 -7.68
N PRO A 27 -1.08 9.14 -7.84
CA PRO A 27 -1.16 7.68 -8.03
C PRO A 27 -0.77 6.83 -6.81
N VAL A 28 -0.56 7.42 -5.63
CA VAL A 28 0.07 6.69 -4.51
C VAL A 28 -0.93 6.20 -3.46
N ALA A 29 -1.83 7.08 -2.98
CA ALA A 29 -2.72 6.73 -1.87
C ALA A 29 -3.72 5.62 -2.24
N ILE A 30 -4.37 5.73 -3.41
CA ILE A 30 -5.33 4.71 -3.87
C ILE A 30 -4.65 3.33 -4.03
N PRO A 31 -3.55 3.17 -4.78
CA PRO A 31 -2.89 1.86 -4.89
C PRO A 31 -2.30 1.33 -3.59
N SER A 32 -1.95 2.20 -2.65
CA SER A 32 -1.45 1.78 -1.33
C SER A 32 -2.54 1.13 -0.47
N ILE A 33 -3.78 1.63 -0.54
CA ILE A 33 -4.91 1.10 0.25
C ILE A 33 -5.62 -0.03 -0.50
N ALA A 34 -6.01 0.23 -1.75
CA ALA A 34 -6.73 -0.70 -2.61
C ALA A 34 -5.79 -1.18 -3.72
N SER A 35 -4.77 -1.93 -3.33
CA SER A 35 -3.83 -2.51 -4.29
C SER A 35 -4.58 -3.31 -5.37
N PRO A 36 -4.04 -3.45 -6.60
CA PRO A 36 -4.72 -4.19 -7.66
C PRO A 36 -5.10 -5.63 -7.26
N GLY A 37 -4.26 -6.28 -6.46
CA GLY A 37 -4.55 -7.62 -5.91
C GLY A 37 -5.71 -7.62 -4.92
N ALA A 38 -5.82 -6.60 -4.06
CA ALA A 38 -6.94 -6.47 -3.14
C ALA A 38 -8.25 -6.23 -3.89
N ILE A 39 -8.25 -5.37 -4.92
CA ILE A 39 -9.43 -5.13 -5.77
C ILE A 39 -9.83 -6.44 -6.46
N MET A 40 -8.87 -7.15 -7.07
CA MET A 40 -9.13 -8.44 -7.73
C MET A 40 -9.73 -9.47 -6.77
N ALA A 41 -9.21 -9.56 -5.55
CA ALA A 41 -9.74 -10.47 -4.54
C ALA A 41 -11.21 -10.16 -4.20
N VAL A 42 -11.56 -8.88 -4.01
CA VAL A 42 -12.95 -8.49 -3.73
C VAL A 42 -13.87 -8.80 -4.91
N VAL A 43 -13.41 -8.58 -6.15
CA VAL A 43 -14.18 -8.91 -7.37
C VAL A 43 -14.45 -10.41 -7.43
N ILE A 44 -13.45 -11.25 -7.19
CA ILE A 44 -13.60 -12.71 -7.19
C ILE A 44 -14.52 -13.18 -6.06
N LEU A 45 -14.31 -12.65 -4.84
CA LEU A 45 -15.11 -13.00 -3.66
C LEU A 45 -16.54 -12.43 -3.69
N THR A 46 -16.86 -11.64 -4.71
CA THR A 46 -18.19 -11.07 -4.95
C THR A 46 -18.77 -11.52 -6.30
N ASP A 47 -18.26 -12.61 -6.87
CA ASP A 47 -18.79 -13.16 -8.11
C ASP A 47 -20.23 -13.67 -7.88
N ASN A 48 -21.18 -13.10 -8.62
CA ASN A 48 -22.62 -13.42 -8.56
C ASN A 48 -22.96 -14.85 -8.97
N ASN A 49 -22.09 -15.51 -9.73
CA ASN A 49 -22.31 -16.87 -10.20
C ASN A 49 -21.74 -17.91 -9.21
N LEU A 50 -20.83 -17.50 -8.33
CA LEU A 50 -20.15 -18.38 -7.38
C LEU A 50 -20.63 -18.19 -5.93
N TYR A 51 -21.07 -16.98 -5.57
CA TYR A 51 -21.40 -16.61 -4.19
C TYR A 51 -22.82 -16.09 -4.06
N SER A 52 -23.51 -16.47 -2.97
CA SER A 52 -24.83 -15.97 -2.66
C SER A 52 -24.78 -14.50 -2.19
N LEU A 53 -25.91 -13.79 -2.27
CA LEU A 53 -26.02 -12.41 -1.77
C LEU A 53 -25.61 -12.27 -0.30
N GLU A 54 -25.85 -13.28 0.53
CA GLU A 54 -25.42 -13.30 1.93
C GLU A 54 -23.90 -13.32 2.05
N GLN A 55 -23.22 -14.20 1.29
CA GLN A 55 -21.77 -14.29 1.28
C GLN A 55 -21.11 -13.01 0.78
N GLN A 56 -21.68 -12.39 -0.25
CA GLN A 56 -21.24 -11.10 -0.76
C GLN A 56 -21.42 -9.97 0.25
N ALA A 57 -22.53 -9.97 0.99
CA ALA A 57 -22.76 -9.00 2.06
C ALA A 57 -21.71 -9.13 3.17
N ILE A 58 -21.36 -10.36 3.56
CA ILE A 58 -20.28 -10.63 4.52
C ILE A 58 -18.94 -10.08 4.00
N THR A 59 -18.58 -10.40 2.75
CA THR A 59 -17.35 -9.86 2.12
C THR A 59 -17.34 -8.33 2.15
N THR A 60 -18.46 -7.69 1.82
CA THR A 60 -18.60 -6.23 1.83
C THR A 60 -18.37 -5.64 3.23
N VAL A 61 -18.98 -6.24 4.26
CA VAL A 61 -18.82 -5.80 5.65
C VAL A 61 -17.35 -5.95 6.11
N LEU A 62 -16.69 -7.05 5.74
CA LEU A 62 -15.28 -7.27 6.06
C LEU A 62 -14.37 -6.24 5.41
N VAL A 63 -14.57 -5.95 4.11
CA VAL A 63 -13.80 -4.93 3.40
C VAL A 63 -14.01 -3.55 4.03
N LEU A 64 -15.26 -3.20 4.34
CA LEU A 64 -15.60 -1.93 4.99
C LEU A 64 -14.91 -1.80 6.35
N LEU A 65 -14.89 -2.88 7.14
CA LEU A 65 -14.19 -2.94 8.42
C LEU A 65 -12.68 -2.70 8.23
N VAL A 66 -12.03 -3.39 7.27
CA VAL A 66 -10.59 -3.23 7.00
C VAL A 66 -10.27 -1.79 6.57
N VAL A 67 -11.09 -1.20 5.70
CA VAL A 67 -10.91 0.20 5.26
C VAL A 67 -11.10 1.16 6.44
N MET A 68 -12.10 0.94 7.29
CA MET A 68 -12.33 1.75 8.50
C MET A 68 -11.16 1.66 9.48
N LEU A 69 -10.63 0.46 9.73
CA LEU A 69 -9.44 0.28 10.57
C LEU A 69 -8.21 0.98 9.96
N THR A 70 -8.01 0.84 8.65
CA THR A 70 -6.92 1.51 7.94
C THR A 70 -7.03 3.04 8.09
N MET A 71 -8.24 3.59 7.95
CA MET A 71 -8.50 5.02 8.16
C MET A 71 -8.15 5.47 9.58
N LEU A 72 -8.56 4.71 10.61
CA LEU A 72 -8.23 5.02 12.00
C LEU A 72 -6.72 4.97 12.27
N LEU A 73 -6.02 3.98 11.72
CA LEU A 73 -4.56 3.87 11.82
C LEU A 73 -3.86 5.05 11.15
N LEU A 74 -4.30 5.45 9.96
CA LEU A 74 -3.74 6.60 9.24
C LEU A 74 -4.03 7.93 9.94
N LEU A 75 -5.21 8.10 10.55
CA LEU A 75 -5.51 9.27 11.39
C LEU A 75 -4.62 9.32 12.63
N ALA A 76 -4.34 8.15 13.23
CA ALA A 76 -3.42 8.03 14.36
C ALA A 76 -1.94 8.11 13.96
N ALA A 77 -1.61 8.10 12.66
CA ALA A 77 -0.23 8.03 12.18
C ALA A 77 0.63 9.21 12.67
N ASN A 78 0.06 10.42 12.78
CA ASN A 78 0.78 11.58 13.32
C ASN A 78 1.19 11.38 14.80
N VAL A 79 0.34 10.74 15.60
CA VAL A 79 0.64 10.42 17.00
C VAL A 79 1.72 9.35 17.08
N VAL A 80 1.63 8.33 16.23
CA VAL A 80 2.63 7.26 16.12
C VAL A 80 3.98 7.85 15.69
N GLN A 81 4.00 8.70 14.66
CA GLN A 81 5.21 9.37 14.18
C GLN A 81 5.87 10.19 15.28
N ARG A 82 5.10 10.93 16.07
CA ARG A 82 5.64 11.73 17.19
C ARG A 82 6.20 10.88 18.32
N LYS A 83 5.62 9.70 18.60
CA LYS A 83 6.13 8.78 19.64
C LYS A 83 7.37 8.00 19.19
N VAL A 84 7.40 7.56 17.92
CA VAL A 84 8.48 6.73 17.37
C VAL A 84 9.70 7.59 16.96
N GLY A 85 9.45 8.81 16.49
CA GLY A 85 10.49 9.73 15.99
C GLY A 85 11.05 9.31 14.63
N GLU A 86 11.79 10.23 14.00
CA GLU A 86 12.35 10.02 12.64
C GLU A 86 13.38 8.88 12.58
N TYR A 87 14.18 8.72 13.63
CA TYR A 87 15.14 7.63 13.74
C TYR A 87 14.43 6.27 13.77
N GLY A 88 13.36 6.13 14.56
CA GLY A 88 12.58 4.89 14.63
C GLY A 88 11.94 4.55 13.28
N ILE A 89 11.37 5.54 12.59
CA ILE A 89 10.80 5.36 11.25
C ILE A 89 11.87 4.91 10.26
N THR A 90 13.07 5.50 10.31
CA THR A 90 14.19 5.13 9.44
C THR A 90 14.63 3.68 9.67
N VAL A 91 14.74 3.25 10.94
CA VAL A 91 15.12 1.88 11.29
C VAL A 91 14.05 0.89 10.84
N VAL A 92 12.77 1.16 11.12
CA VAL A 92 11.65 0.30 10.69
C VAL A 92 11.61 0.17 9.16
N SER A 93 11.84 1.28 8.43
CA SER A 93 11.88 1.26 6.96
C SER A 93 12.99 0.35 6.43
N LYS A 94 14.18 0.38 7.05
CA LYS A 94 15.28 -0.52 6.70
C LYS A 94 14.95 -1.98 6.99
N ILE A 95 14.34 -2.26 8.14
CA ILE A 95 13.94 -3.62 8.52
C ILE A 95 12.89 -4.17 7.54
N MET A 96 11.89 -3.37 7.16
CA MET A 96 10.88 -3.78 6.19
C MET A 96 11.51 -4.13 4.83
N GLY A 97 12.48 -3.34 4.37
CA GLY A 97 13.26 -3.64 3.16
C GLY A 97 14.05 -4.95 3.26
N LEU A 98 14.70 -5.22 4.40
CA LEU A 98 15.44 -6.46 4.64
C LEU A 98 14.51 -7.69 4.66
N ILE A 99 13.34 -7.57 5.29
CA ILE A 99 12.32 -8.64 5.32
C ILE A 99 11.83 -8.95 3.91
N LEU A 100 11.50 -7.92 3.12
CA LEU A 100 11.05 -8.08 1.73
C LEU A 100 12.12 -8.74 0.85
N ALA A 101 13.40 -8.35 1.01
CA ALA A 101 14.51 -8.96 0.29
C ALA A 101 14.66 -10.45 0.63
N SER A 102 14.60 -10.78 1.92
CA SER A 102 14.64 -12.18 2.38
C SER A 102 13.47 -13.00 1.82
N TYR A 103 12.25 -12.46 1.89
CA TYR A 103 11.06 -13.12 1.37
C TYR A 103 11.10 -13.30 -0.16
N ALA A 104 11.66 -12.34 -0.89
CA ALA A 104 11.86 -12.45 -2.33
C ALA A 104 12.83 -13.60 -2.67
N VAL A 105 13.98 -13.68 -2.00
CA VAL A 105 14.94 -14.80 -2.18
C VAL A 105 14.29 -16.13 -1.83
N GLN A 106 13.55 -16.19 -0.73
CA GLN A 106 12.82 -17.39 -0.33
C GLN A 106 11.80 -17.81 -1.40
N SER A 107 11.02 -16.86 -1.94
CA SER A 107 10.02 -17.13 -2.97
C SER A 107 10.66 -17.66 -4.26
N ILE A 108 11.82 -17.11 -4.64
CA ILE A 108 12.61 -17.59 -5.78
C ILE A 108 13.08 -19.04 -5.55
N LEU A 109 13.64 -19.34 -4.38
CA LEU A 109 14.11 -20.68 -4.04
C LEU A 109 12.96 -21.71 -4.00
N VAL A 110 11.80 -21.33 -3.45
CA VAL A 110 10.59 -22.17 -3.45
C VAL A 110 10.11 -22.40 -4.89
N GLY A 111 10.10 -21.36 -5.72
CA GLY A 111 9.76 -21.48 -7.14
C GLY A 111 10.68 -22.43 -7.89
N PHE A 112 12.01 -22.33 -7.68
CA PHE A 112 12.98 -23.26 -8.26
C PHE A 112 12.77 -24.69 -7.76
N LYS A 113 12.55 -24.88 -6.46
CA LYS A 113 12.31 -26.22 -5.89
C LYS A 113 11.10 -26.88 -6.54
N ASN A 114 9.97 -26.17 -6.62
CA ASN A 114 8.73 -26.67 -7.22
C ASN A 114 8.82 -26.89 -8.75
N PHE A 115 9.82 -26.28 -9.41
CA PHE A 115 10.05 -26.50 -10.84
C PHE A 115 10.81 -27.81 -11.11
N PHE A 116 11.76 -28.17 -10.26
CA PHE A 116 12.60 -29.37 -10.43
C PHE A 116 12.08 -30.60 -9.69
N TYR A 117 11.23 -30.44 -8.68
CA TYR A 117 10.59 -31.50 -7.88
C TYR A 117 9.10 -31.18 -7.70
#